data_AF-A0A627WYL5-F1
#
_entry.id   AF-A0A627WYL5-F1
#
_cell.length_a   1.000
_cell.length_b   1.000
_cell.length_c   1.000
_cell.angle_alpha   90.00
_cell.angle_beta   90.00
_cell.angle_gamma   90.00
#
_symmetry.space_group_name_H-M   'P 1'
#
loop_
_entity.id
_entity.type
_entity.pdbx_description
1 polymer ?
#
loop_
_entity_poly.entity_id
_entity_poly.type
_entity_poly.pdbx_seq_one_letter_code
_entity_poly.pdbx_strand_id
1 'polypeptide(L)'
;MEYSQAQTDTYLSSIKASMPKIIEENKLSNSSFLNNHLIHWAEPLNLLELLVSECINIGSKYSLERKPDKEPSYATHIGLLVRLHGKACAIANEILFLLKNGFPDAAQARWRSLHEINVTLYFIAKHGIPCSERFLAHGIIDSYKLMKSHKNYEHRLQEKGPSQKESEEIQNLYNETIKKYGADFKK
;
A
#
# COMPACT_ATOMS: atom_id res chain seq x y z
N MET A 1 -18.26 34.96 25.22
CA MET A 1 -17.06 34.27 24.70
C MET A 1 -16.04 34.01 25.82
N GLU A 2 -15.70 34.98 26.66
CA GLU A 2 -14.73 34.81 27.78
C GLU A 2 -15.11 33.72 28.81
N TYR A 3 -16.39 33.56 29.14
CA TYR A 3 -16.87 32.51 30.06
C TYR A 3 -16.60 31.08 29.55
N SER A 4 -16.72 30.87 28.24
CA SER A 4 -16.41 29.59 27.59
C SER A 4 -14.91 29.31 27.58
N GLN A 5 -14.09 30.36 27.49
CA GLN A 5 -12.64 30.25 27.47
C GLN A 5 -12.08 29.89 28.85
N ALA A 6 -12.56 30.57 29.90
CA ALA A 6 -12.19 30.26 31.28
C ALA A 6 -12.57 28.81 31.70
N GLN A 7 -13.74 28.32 31.25
CA GLN A 7 -14.15 26.93 31.48
C GLN A 7 -13.26 25.94 30.73
N THR A 8 -12.87 26.26 29.49
CA THR A 8 -11.96 25.43 28.68
C THR A 8 -10.56 25.36 29.30
N ASP A 9 -10.05 26.49 29.80
CA ASP A 9 -8.74 26.56 30.46
C ASP A 9 -8.70 25.79 31.78
N THR A 10 -9.81 25.85 32.54
CA THR A 10 -9.99 25.09 33.77
C THR A 10 -10.02 23.59 33.48
N TYR A 11 -10.80 23.17 32.48
CA TYR A 11 -10.88 21.77 32.06
C TYR A 11 -9.53 21.25 31.53
N LEU A 12 -8.84 22.02 30.68
CA LEU A 12 -7.52 21.68 30.17
C LEU A 12 -6.50 21.50 31.29
N SER A 13 -6.54 22.38 32.30
CA SER A 13 -5.66 22.28 33.47
C SER A 13 -5.93 21.01 34.28
N SER A 14 -7.21 20.63 34.46
CA SER A 14 -7.57 19.36 35.11
C SER A 14 -7.14 18.12 34.32
N ILE A 15 -7.23 18.16 32.97
CA ILE A 15 -6.74 17.08 32.12
C ILE A 15 -5.24 16.97 32.25
N LYS A 16 -4.49 18.08 32.16
CA LYS A 16 -3.03 18.06 32.28
C LYS A 16 -2.57 17.47 33.61
N ALA A 17 -3.24 17.83 34.70
CA ALA A 17 -2.95 17.26 36.02
C ALA A 17 -3.22 15.75 36.08
N SER A 18 -4.28 15.28 35.42
CA SER A 18 -4.69 13.86 35.42
C SER A 18 -4.04 13.03 34.31
N MET A 19 -3.37 13.68 33.35
CA MET A 19 -2.86 13.08 32.12
C MET A 19 -1.89 11.92 32.37
N PRO A 20 -0.89 12.01 33.28
CA PRO A 20 0.02 10.89 33.51
C PRO A 20 -0.72 9.62 33.96
N LYS A 21 -1.67 9.80 34.89
CA LYS A 21 -2.49 8.71 35.42
C LYS A 21 -3.37 8.08 34.33
N ILE A 22 -4.09 8.91 33.55
CA ILE A 22 -4.95 8.43 32.45
C ILE A 22 -4.12 7.63 31.42
N ILE A 23 -2.94 8.12 31.07
CA ILE A 23 -2.05 7.43 30.12
C ILE A 23 -1.58 6.09 30.69
N GLU A 24 -1.20 6.03 31.96
CA GLU A 24 -0.80 4.79 32.63
C GLU A 24 -1.94 3.77 32.69
N GLU A 25 -3.14 4.20 33.08
CA GLU A 25 -4.35 3.37 33.11
C GLU A 25 -4.67 2.81 31.72
N ASN A 26 -4.61 3.64 30.67
CA ASN A 26 -4.82 3.22 29.29
C ASN A 26 -3.77 2.20 28.84
N LYS A 27 -2.50 2.37 29.21
CA LYS A 27 -1.43 1.41 28.89
C LYS A 27 -1.68 0.06 29.55
N LEU A 28 -2.06 0.04 30.84
CA LEU A 28 -2.36 -1.17 31.58
C LEU A 28 -3.57 -1.89 30.99
N SER A 29 -4.65 -1.14 30.72
CA SER A 29 -5.86 -1.67 30.09
C SER A 29 -5.57 -2.28 28.72
N ASN A 30 -4.83 -1.56 27.87
CA ASN A 30 -4.44 -2.04 26.55
C ASN A 30 -3.55 -3.29 26.63
N SER A 31 -2.57 -3.31 27.54
CA SER A 31 -1.70 -4.48 27.74
C SER A 31 -2.48 -5.71 28.19
N SER A 32 -3.43 -5.53 29.11
CA SER A 32 -4.32 -6.60 29.58
C SER A 32 -5.20 -7.14 28.45
N PHE A 33 -5.81 -6.24 27.67
CA PHE A 33 -6.60 -6.60 26.48
C PHE A 33 -5.76 -7.41 25.50
N LEU A 34 -4.58 -6.90 25.10
CA LEU A 34 -3.72 -7.56 24.12
C LEU A 34 -3.26 -8.94 24.59
N ASN A 35 -2.91 -9.09 25.86
CA ASN A 35 -2.52 -10.39 26.41
C ASN A 35 -3.67 -11.41 26.28
N ASN A 36 -4.88 -11.04 26.72
CA ASN A 36 -6.04 -11.92 26.63
C ASN A 36 -6.40 -12.24 25.17
N HIS A 37 -6.35 -11.23 24.29
CA HIS A 37 -6.63 -11.37 22.87
C HIS A 37 -5.66 -12.33 22.18
N LEU A 38 -4.36 -12.18 22.42
CA LEU A 38 -3.33 -13.05 21.84
C LEU A 38 -3.39 -14.47 22.39
N ILE A 39 -3.73 -14.66 23.67
CA ILE A 39 -3.96 -15.99 24.24
C ILE A 39 -5.18 -16.65 23.59
N HIS A 40 -6.29 -15.92 23.46
CA HIS A 40 -7.53 -16.45 22.93
C HIS A 40 -7.42 -16.84 21.45
N TRP A 41 -6.74 -16.03 20.65
CA TRP A 41 -6.57 -16.24 19.21
C TRP A 41 -5.22 -16.83 18.82
N ALA A 42 -4.47 -17.39 19.77
CA ALA A 42 -3.10 -17.83 19.57
C ALA A 42 -2.94 -18.76 18.36
N GLU A 43 -3.73 -19.83 18.30
CA GLU A 43 -3.66 -20.83 17.24
C GLU A 43 -3.86 -20.25 15.83
N PRO A 44 -5.00 -19.60 15.51
CA PRO A 44 -5.21 -19.06 14.16
C PRO A 44 -4.22 -17.95 13.81
N LEU A 45 -3.80 -17.10 14.77
CA LEU A 45 -2.79 -16.07 14.53
C LEU A 45 -1.42 -16.66 14.23
N ASN A 46 -1.02 -17.71 14.93
CA ASN A 46 0.25 -18.41 14.70
C ASN A 46 0.26 -19.11 13.34
N LEU A 47 -0.86 -19.72 12.93
CA LEU A 47 -0.98 -20.33 11.60
C LEU A 47 -0.89 -19.29 10.49
N LEU A 48 -1.57 -18.15 10.65
CA LEU A 48 -1.48 -17.05 9.69
C LEU A 48 -0.05 -16.48 9.63
N GLU A 49 0.60 -16.30 10.77
CA GLU A 49 1.98 -15.82 10.83
C GLU A 49 2.95 -16.77 10.12
N LEU A 50 2.81 -18.08 10.35
CA LEU A 50 3.60 -19.08 9.65
C LEU A 50 3.36 -19.02 8.13
N LEU A 51 2.10 -18.95 7.70
CA LEU A 51 1.76 -18.85 6.28
C LEU A 51 2.37 -17.60 5.63
N VAL A 52 2.25 -16.45 6.27
CA VAL A 52 2.82 -15.18 5.77
C VAL A 52 4.35 -15.27 5.70
N SER A 53 4.98 -15.81 6.72
CA SER A 53 6.43 -16.06 6.76
C SER A 53 6.87 -16.95 5.60
N GLU A 54 6.18 -18.07 5.35
CA GLU A 54 6.51 -18.99 4.27
C GLU A 54 6.30 -18.36 2.88
N CYS A 55 5.24 -17.59 2.67
CA CYS A 55 5.05 -16.84 1.42
C CYS A 55 6.19 -15.85 1.16
N ILE A 56 6.70 -15.19 2.20
CA ILE A 56 7.85 -14.29 2.11
C ILE A 56 9.13 -15.07 1.81
N ASN A 57 9.36 -16.18 2.51
CA ASN A 57 10.54 -17.02 2.34
C ASN A 57 10.64 -17.55 0.91
N ILE A 58 9.55 -18.14 0.39
CA ILE A 58 9.49 -18.66 -0.97
C ILE A 58 9.74 -17.55 -2.01
N GLY A 59 9.07 -16.41 -1.85
CA GLY A 59 9.23 -15.26 -2.75
C GLY A 59 10.65 -14.67 -2.73
N SER A 60 11.24 -14.56 -1.53
CA SER A 60 12.59 -14.04 -1.33
C SER A 60 13.63 -14.97 -1.92
N LYS A 61 13.49 -16.27 -1.68
CA LYS A 61 14.36 -17.31 -2.26
C LYS A 61 14.32 -17.24 -3.78
N TYR A 62 13.12 -17.23 -4.37
CA TYR A 62 12.96 -17.08 -5.81
C TYR A 62 13.64 -15.80 -6.33
N SER A 63 13.44 -14.67 -5.66
CA SER A 63 14.02 -13.39 -6.09
C SER A 63 15.55 -13.35 -6.01
N LEU A 64 16.15 -13.97 -4.98
CA LEU A 64 17.61 -13.99 -4.76
C LEU A 64 18.32 -14.98 -5.69
N GLU A 65 17.72 -16.15 -5.93
CA GLU A 65 18.30 -17.20 -6.77
C GLU A 65 18.10 -16.94 -8.27
N ARG A 66 17.21 -16.00 -8.63
CA ARG A 66 16.91 -15.66 -10.02
C ARG A 66 18.10 -15.00 -10.70
N LYS A 67 18.56 -15.61 -11.79
CA LYS A 67 19.50 -14.98 -12.72
C LYS A 67 18.74 -13.99 -13.62
N PRO A 68 19.33 -12.83 -13.97
CA PRO A 68 18.71 -11.93 -14.93
C PRO A 68 18.47 -12.65 -16.26
N ASP A 69 17.21 -12.70 -16.70
CA ASP A 69 16.88 -13.25 -18.00
C ASP A 69 17.44 -12.37 -19.12
N LYS A 70 17.94 -13.00 -20.18
CA LYS A 70 18.51 -12.30 -21.34
C LYS A 70 17.44 -11.64 -22.21
N GLU A 71 16.21 -12.12 -22.14
CA GLU A 71 15.07 -11.59 -22.89
C GLU A 71 14.37 -10.50 -22.05
N PRO A 72 14.41 -9.22 -22.46
CA PRO A 72 13.93 -8.11 -21.65
C PRO A 72 12.46 -8.22 -21.27
N SER A 73 11.59 -8.68 -22.18
CA SER A 73 10.13 -8.72 -21.97
C SER A 73 9.76 -9.74 -20.90
N TYR A 74 10.41 -10.90 -20.90
CA TYR A 74 10.30 -11.94 -19.88
C TYR A 74 10.90 -11.48 -18.56
N ALA A 75 12.07 -10.83 -18.58
CA ALA A 75 12.66 -10.25 -17.37
C ALA A 75 11.71 -9.24 -16.70
N THR A 76 11.05 -8.40 -17.51
CA THR A 76 10.02 -7.44 -17.06
C THR A 76 8.75 -8.15 -16.56
N HIS A 77 8.25 -9.16 -17.27
CA HIS A 77 7.09 -9.96 -16.87
C HIS A 77 7.29 -10.61 -15.51
N ILE A 78 8.39 -11.36 -15.34
CA ILE A 78 8.74 -11.99 -14.07
C ILE A 78 8.98 -10.93 -12.98
N GLY A 79 9.67 -9.83 -13.30
CA GLY A 79 9.87 -8.73 -12.36
C GLY A 79 8.56 -8.13 -11.84
N LEU A 80 7.54 -8.01 -12.70
CA LEU A 80 6.21 -7.57 -12.30
C LEU A 80 5.52 -8.58 -11.37
N LEU A 81 5.57 -9.88 -11.68
CA LEU A 81 4.99 -10.92 -10.83
C LEU A 81 5.64 -10.94 -9.43
N VAL A 82 6.97 -10.88 -9.37
CA VAL A 82 7.72 -10.81 -8.11
C VAL A 82 7.32 -9.58 -7.30
N ARG A 83 7.18 -8.42 -7.95
CA ARG A 83 6.76 -7.18 -7.27
C ARG A 83 5.34 -7.28 -6.72
N LEU A 84 4.40 -7.85 -7.48
CA LEU A 84 3.03 -8.04 -7.02
C LEU A 84 2.96 -9.05 -5.86
N HIS A 85 3.75 -10.13 -5.90
CA HIS A 85 3.88 -11.09 -4.80
C HIS A 85 4.42 -10.42 -3.53
N GLY A 86 5.50 -9.63 -3.66
CA GLY A 86 6.06 -8.88 -2.54
C GLY A 86 5.04 -7.91 -1.92
N LYS A 87 4.23 -7.23 -2.75
CA LYS A 87 3.15 -6.36 -2.28
C LYS A 87 2.04 -7.15 -1.57
N ALA A 88 1.68 -8.33 -2.07
CA ALA A 88 0.73 -9.23 -1.41
C ALA A 88 1.23 -9.65 -0.02
N CYS A 89 2.50 -10.04 0.09
CA CYS A 89 3.12 -10.36 1.39
C CYS A 89 3.15 -9.18 2.36
N ALA A 90 3.41 -7.96 1.87
CA ALA A 90 3.37 -6.76 2.69
C ALA A 90 1.96 -6.51 3.27
N ILE A 91 0.92 -6.60 2.45
CA ILE A 91 -0.47 -6.47 2.91
C ILE A 91 -0.86 -7.60 3.86
N ALA A 92 -0.40 -8.82 3.62
CA ALA A 92 -0.64 -9.95 4.52
C ALA A 92 -0.01 -9.72 5.91
N ASN A 93 1.16 -9.10 5.98
CA ASN A 93 1.76 -8.66 7.25
C ASN A 93 0.95 -7.54 7.92
N GLU A 94 0.44 -6.56 7.16
CA GLU A 94 -0.46 -5.54 7.72
C GLU A 94 -1.72 -6.16 8.33
N ILE A 95 -2.32 -7.14 7.64
CA ILE A 95 -3.46 -7.90 8.13
C ILE A 95 -3.11 -8.60 9.44
N LEU A 96 -2.00 -9.35 9.49
CA LEU A 96 -1.55 -10.05 10.69
C LEU A 96 -1.34 -9.08 11.85
N PHE A 97 -0.69 -7.94 11.60
CA PHE A 97 -0.46 -6.90 12.61
C PHE A 97 -1.79 -6.35 13.15
N LEU A 98 -2.74 -6.01 12.28
CA LEU A 98 -4.04 -5.48 12.67
C LEU A 98 -4.84 -6.48 13.49
N LEU A 99 -4.83 -7.76 13.08
CA LEU A 99 -5.49 -8.83 13.83
C LEU A 99 -4.85 -9.06 15.20
N LYS A 100 -3.52 -9.09 15.30
CA LYS A 100 -2.80 -9.20 16.58
C LYS A 100 -3.09 -8.06 17.55
N ASN A 101 -3.42 -6.88 17.03
CA ASN A 101 -3.71 -5.68 17.82
C ASN A 101 -5.22 -5.40 18.03
N GLY A 102 -6.09 -6.33 17.63
CA GLY A 102 -7.54 -6.20 17.89
C GLY A 102 -8.29 -5.26 16.94
N PHE A 103 -7.82 -5.09 15.70
CA PHE A 103 -8.47 -4.26 14.67
C PHE A 103 -9.04 -5.10 13.50
N PRO A 104 -10.09 -5.92 13.73
CA PRO A 104 -10.62 -6.83 12.72
C PRO A 104 -11.22 -6.13 11.49
N ASP A 105 -11.93 -5.02 11.68
CA ASP A 105 -12.55 -4.28 10.56
C ASP A 105 -11.49 -3.63 9.65
N ALA A 106 -10.41 -3.12 10.26
CA ALA A 106 -9.27 -2.60 9.52
C ALA A 106 -8.55 -3.73 8.76
N ALA A 107 -8.38 -4.90 9.40
CA ALA A 107 -7.82 -6.06 8.73
C ALA A 107 -8.69 -6.50 7.54
N GLN A 108 -10.02 -6.50 7.69
CA GLN A 108 -10.97 -6.80 6.62
C GLN A 108 -10.84 -5.86 5.42
N ALA A 109 -10.56 -4.58 5.66
CA ALA A 109 -10.28 -3.65 4.59
C ALA A 109 -9.00 -4.04 3.81
N ARG A 110 -7.96 -4.47 4.51
CA ARG A 110 -6.71 -4.94 3.90
C ARG A 110 -6.86 -6.26 3.17
N TRP A 111 -7.73 -7.17 3.64
CA TRP A 111 -8.07 -8.41 2.92
C TRP A 111 -8.62 -8.14 1.52
N ARG A 112 -9.44 -7.09 1.33
CA ARG A 112 -9.93 -6.70 0.00
C ARG A 112 -8.78 -6.28 -0.93
N SER A 113 -7.83 -5.49 -0.42
CA SER A 113 -6.65 -5.10 -1.19
C SER A 113 -5.74 -6.27 -1.52
N LEU A 114 -5.58 -7.23 -0.59
CA LEU A 114 -4.84 -8.46 -0.85
C LEU A 114 -5.49 -9.28 -1.98
N HIS A 115 -6.82 -9.42 -1.94
CA HIS A 115 -7.57 -10.10 -2.99
C HIS A 115 -7.38 -9.44 -4.36
N GLU A 116 -7.51 -8.12 -4.45
CA GLU A 116 -7.32 -7.36 -5.68
C GLU A 116 -5.92 -7.60 -6.29
N ILE A 117 -4.88 -7.57 -5.46
CA ILE A 117 -3.50 -7.85 -5.91
C ILE A 117 -3.37 -9.29 -6.39
N ASN A 118 -3.89 -10.26 -5.66
CA ASN A 118 -3.78 -11.67 -6.03
C ASN A 118 -4.53 -11.98 -7.33
N VAL A 119 -5.73 -11.43 -7.51
CA VAL A 119 -6.48 -11.57 -8.77
C VAL A 119 -5.72 -10.93 -9.93
N THR A 120 -5.17 -9.73 -9.72
CA THR A 120 -4.35 -9.03 -10.73
C THR A 120 -3.11 -9.84 -11.10
N LEU A 121 -2.36 -10.32 -10.11
CA LEU A 121 -1.18 -11.17 -10.29
C LEU A 121 -1.54 -12.43 -11.06
N TYR A 122 -2.59 -13.13 -10.65
CA TYR A 122 -3.04 -14.36 -11.31
C TYR A 122 -3.46 -14.11 -12.75
N PHE A 123 -4.19 -13.02 -13.01
CA PHE A 123 -4.60 -12.65 -14.36
C PHE A 123 -3.39 -12.38 -15.26
N ILE A 124 -2.42 -11.62 -14.77
CA ILE A 124 -1.18 -11.32 -15.51
C ILE A 124 -0.37 -12.58 -15.76
N ALA A 125 -0.21 -13.44 -14.74
CA ALA A 125 0.51 -14.71 -14.88
C ALA A 125 -0.16 -15.62 -15.92
N LYS A 126 -1.50 -15.67 -15.93
CA LYS A 126 -2.29 -16.46 -16.89
C LYS A 126 -2.16 -15.97 -18.33
N HIS A 127 -2.10 -14.65 -18.53
CA HIS A 127 -2.10 -14.04 -19.87
C HIS A 127 -0.70 -13.63 -20.37
N GLY A 128 0.34 -13.82 -19.55
CA GLY A 128 1.74 -13.73 -19.95
C GLY A 128 2.25 -12.32 -20.29
N ILE A 129 3.37 -12.28 -21.01
CA ILE A 129 4.13 -11.06 -21.33
C ILE A 129 3.26 -9.95 -21.94
N PRO A 130 2.38 -10.19 -22.94
CA PRO A 130 1.57 -9.12 -23.53
C PRO A 130 0.65 -8.43 -22.51
N CYS A 131 0.17 -9.18 -21.51
CA CYS A 131 -0.63 -8.63 -20.43
C CYS A 131 0.21 -7.77 -19.49
N SER A 132 1.41 -8.23 -19.11
CA SER A 132 2.34 -7.46 -18.29
C SER A 132 2.75 -6.14 -18.93
N GLU A 133 3.07 -6.16 -20.23
CA GLU A 133 3.43 -4.93 -20.95
C GLU A 133 2.30 -3.91 -20.93
N ARG A 134 1.05 -4.34 -21.15
CA ARG A 134 -0.13 -3.46 -21.11
C ARG A 134 -0.41 -2.96 -19.70
N PHE A 135 -0.29 -3.83 -18.70
CA PHE A 135 -0.45 -3.44 -17.30
C PHE A 135 0.53 -2.33 -16.90
N LEU A 136 1.81 -2.47 -17.28
CA LEU A 136 2.83 -1.46 -17.02
C LEU A 136 2.61 -0.18 -17.84
N ALA A 137 2.18 -0.32 -19.10
CA ALA A 137 1.89 0.81 -19.97
C ALA A 137 0.73 1.67 -19.45
N HIS A 138 -0.27 1.09 -18.79
CA HIS A 138 -1.33 1.86 -18.12
C HIS A 138 -0.75 2.79 -17.03
N GLY A 139 0.33 2.40 -16.35
CA GLY A 139 1.03 3.26 -15.41
C GLY A 139 1.60 4.54 -16.05
N ILE A 140 1.95 4.51 -17.34
CA ILE A 140 2.38 5.69 -18.09
C ILE A 140 1.19 6.64 -18.32
N ILE A 141 0.02 6.07 -18.65
CA ILE A 141 -1.22 6.85 -18.81
C ILE A 141 -1.59 7.56 -17.51
N ASP A 142 -1.51 6.86 -16.38
CA ASP A 142 -1.79 7.42 -15.05
C ASP A 142 -0.77 8.50 -14.68
N SER A 143 0.52 8.26 -14.92
CA SER A 143 1.58 9.25 -14.67
C SER A 143 1.36 10.53 -15.47
N TYR A 144 0.95 10.41 -16.73
CA TYR A 144 0.61 11.55 -17.57
C TYR A 144 -0.63 12.31 -17.07
N LYS A 145 -1.70 11.60 -16.70
CA LYS A 145 -2.91 12.20 -16.12
C LYS A 145 -2.58 12.95 -14.82
N LEU A 146 -1.76 12.35 -13.95
CA LEU A 146 -1.33 12.91 -12.68
C LEU A 146 -0.45 14.15 -12.89
N MET A 147 0.55 14.07 -13.78
CA MET A 147 1.42 15.18 -14.15
C MET A 147 0.60 16.40 -14.61
N LYS A 148 -0.36 16.20 -15.52
CA LYS A 148 -1.26 17.27 -15.97
C LYS A 148 -2.10 17.85 -14.84
N SER A 149 -2.67 16.99 -14.01
CA SER A 149 -3.45 17.42 -12.85
C SER A 149 -2.61 18.26 -11.89
N HIS A 150 -1.40 17.80 -11.56
CA HIS A 150 -0.49 18.54 -10.68
C HIS A 150 -0.17 19.92 -11.27
N LYS A 151 0.22 19.99 -12.55
CA LYS A 151 0.53 21.26 -13.20
C LYS A 151 -0.64 22.24 -13.20
N ASN A 152 -1.86 21.74 -13.44
CA ASN A 152 -3.08 22.56 -13.43
C ASN A 152 -3.43 23.12 -12.05
N TYR A 153 -3.00 22.46 -10.97
CA TYR A 153 -3.35 22.82 -9.60
C TYR A 153 -2.16 23.25 -8.73
N GLU A 154 -0.98 23.50 -9.31
CA GLU A 154 0.25 23.86 -8.59
C GLU A 154 0.05 25.04 -7.62
N HIS A 155 -0.68 26.07 -8.05
CA HIS A 155 -1.00 27.23 -7.21
C HIS A 155 -1.88 26.87 -5.99
N ARG A 156 -2.80 25.91 -6.14
CA ARG A 156 -3.68 25.47 -5.04
C ARG A 156 -2.95 24.55 -4.07
N LEU A 157 -2.02 23.74 -4.58
CA LEU A 157 -1.22 22.80 -3.79
C LEU A 157 -0.09 23.49 -3.01
N GLN A 158 0.26 24.73 -3.39
CA GLN A 158 1.44 25.44 -2.87
C GLN A 158 2.73 24.64 -3.10
N GLU A 159 2.73 23.80 -4.12
CA GLU A 159 3.84 22.93 -4.51
C GLU A 159 4.06 23.10 -6.01
N LYS A 160 5.33 23.19 -6.42
CA LYS A 160 5.66 23.34 -7.84
C LYS A 160 5.31 22.06 -8.58
N GLY A 161 4.57 22.20 -9.66
CA GLY A 161 4.34 21.10 -10.59
C GLY A 161 5.64 20.64 -11.26
N PRO A 162 5.59 19.52 -12.01
CA PRO A 162 6.74 18.99 -12.73
C PRO A 162 7.40 20.04 -13.63
N SER A 163 8.72 19.96 -13.77
CA SER A 163 9.48 20.80 -14.67
C SER A 163 9.08 20.57 -16.12
N GLN A 164 9.46 21.51 -16.99
CA GLN A 164 9.20 21.38 -18.43
C GLN A 164 9.83 20.11 -19.00
N LYS A 165 11.06 19.80 -18.60
CA LYS A 165 11.78 18.60 -19.03
C LYS A 165 11.07 17.32 -18.61
N GLU A 166 10.68 17.20 -17.33
CA GLU A 166 9.94 16.04 -16.83
C GLU A 166 8.59 15.90 -17.55
N SER A 167 7.94 17.04 -17.84
CA SER A 167 6.67 17.05 -18.55
C SER A 167 6.79 16.55 -19.99
N GLU A 168 7.86 16.93 -20.68
CA GLU A 168 8.18 16.47 -22.03
C GLU A 168 8.53 14.97 -22.06
N GLU A 169 9.31 14.48 -21.10
CA GLU A 169 9.64 13.05 -20.98
C GLU A 169 8.39 12.18 -20.83
N ILE A 170 7.48 12.55 -19.91
CA ILE A 170 6.22 11.81 -19.70
C ILE A 170 5.29 11.96 -20.92
N GLN A 171 5.25 13.13 -21.56
CA GLN A 171 4.44 13.35 -22.76
C GLN A 171 4.91 12.48 -23.93
N ASN A 172 6.22 12.30 -24.09
CA ASN A 172 6.79 11.43 -25.13
C ASN A 172 6.43 9.97 -24.88
N LEU A 173 6.62 9.47 -23.65
CA LEU A 173 6.22 8.11 -23.25
C LEU A 173 4.71 7.86 -23.47
N TYR A 174 3.87 8.85 -23.13
CA TYR A 174 2.44 8.78 -23.40
C TYR A 174 2.15 8.66 -24.90
N ASN A 175 2.77 9.50 -25.73
CA ASN A 175 2.56 9.49 -27.18
C ASN A 175 2.99 8.16 -27.82
N GLU A 176 4.13 7.61 -27.40
CA GLU A 176 4.60 6.29 -27.82
C GLU A 176 3.64 5.18 -27.41
N THR A 177 3.10 5.25 -26.19
CA THR A 177 2.13 4.28 -25.67
C THR A 177 0.84 4.29 -26.49
N ILE A 178 0.30 5.47 -26.80
CA ILE A 178 -0.90 5.60 -27.64
C ILE A 178 -0.62 5.16 -29.08
N LYS A 179 0.57 5.44 -29.62
CA LYS A 179 0.99 4.95 -30.94
C LYS A 179 1.03 3.42 -30.98
N LYS A 180 1.48 2.76 -29.91
CA LYS A 180 1.58 1.28 -29.82
C LYS A 180 0.21 0.61 -29.63
N TYR A 181 -0.65 1.13 -28.74
CA TYR A 181 -1.88 0.44 -28.32
C TYR A 181 -3.18 1.05 -28.86
N GLY A 182 -3.10 2.20 -29.53
CA GLY A 182 -4.24 2.90 -30.09
C GLY A 182 -4.91 3.88 -29.13
N ALA A 183 -5.83 4.68 -29.68
CA ALA A 183 -6.46 5.79 -28.97
C ALA A 183 -7.38 5.37 -27.82
N ASP A 184 -7.90 4.13 -27.82
CA ASP A 184 -8.76 3.62 -26.75
C ASP A 184 -7.99 3.33 -25.45
N PHE A 185 -6.67 3.16 -25.53
CA PHE A 185 -5.82 2.88 -24.37
C PHE A 185 -5.71 4.05 -23.36
N LYS A 186 -6.17 5.24 -23.75
CA LYS A 186 -6.19 6.43 -22.86
C LYS A 186 -7.34 6.42 -21.85
N LYS A 187 -8.37 5.60 -22.08
CA LYS A 187 -9.55 5.49 -21.22
C LYS A 187 -9.11 4.89 -19.90
#